data_AF-A0A920UV86-F1
#
_entry.id   AF-A0A920UV86-F1
#
_cell.length_a   1.000
_cell.length_b   1.000
_cell.length_c   1.000
_cell.angle_alpha   90.00
_cell.angle_beta   90.00
_cell.angle_gamma   90.00
#
_symmetry.space_group_name_H-M   'P 1'
#
loop_
_entity.id
_entity.type
_entity.pdbx_description
1 polymer ?
#
loop_
_entity_poly.entity_id
_entity_poly.type
_entity_poly.pdbx_seq_one_letter_code
_entity_poly.pdbx_strand_id
1 'polypeptide(L)'
;MKKVSLDVWIQLIGMLSVLAGLLFVGLEMRLSQQIALAAQQQERASLVTEIIGTFSETSPPISFLDFIDENLDLSNPDIRAVAETYVYRIWMVYENDYLQYELGLMDEDIWQAKIASMRYVYNLCQYKDITARAMTFNNIDLLTLLDDPNARSCEE
;
A
#
# COMPACT_ATOMS: atom_id res chain seq x y z
N MET A 1 52.03 -32.01 26.21
CA MET A 1 50.82 -31.46 25.57
C MET A 1 50.36 -32.44 24.49
N LYS A 2 49.11 -32.91 24.50
CA LYS A 2 48.58 -33.77 23.44
C LYS A 2 48.49 -32.97 22.14
N LYS A 3 49.14 -33.44 21.07
CA LYS A 3 48.97 -32.87 19.73
C LYS A 3 47.58 -33.28 19.22
N VAL A 4 46.75 -32.29 18.89
CA VAL A 4 45.49 -32.51 18.20
C VAL A 4 45.80 -33.13 16.84
N SER A 5 45.10 -34.21 16.46
CA SER A 5 45.33 -34.88 15.18
C SER A 5 44.88 -33.97 14.03
N LEU A 6 45.55 -34.12 12.88
CA LEU A 6 45.25 -33.34 11.67
C LEU A 6 43.80 -33.61 11.19
N ASP A 7 43.30 -34.81 11.41
CA ASP A 7 41.92 -35.23 11.14
C ASP A 7 40.88 -34.40 11.90
N VAL A 8 41.10 -34.14 13.19
CA VAL A 8 40.22 -33.30 14.01
C VAL A 8 40.20 -31.85 13.50
N TRP A 9 41.33 -31.34 13.00
CA TRP A 9 41.40 -30.01 12.39
C TRP A 9 40.60 -29.94 11.08
N ILE A 10 40.74 -30.94 10.22
CA ILE A 10 39.99 -31.01 8.95
C ILE A 10 38.49 -31.08 9.23
N GLN A 11 38.07 -31.93 10.18
CA GLN A 11 36.66 -32.05 10.56
C GLN A 11 36.10 -30.73 11.12
N LEU A 12 36.86 -30.05 11.98
CA LEU A 12 36.45 -28.77 12.54
C LEU A 12 36.29 -27.71 11.45
N ILE A 13 37.23 -27.61 10.51
CA ILE A 13 37.14 -26.69 9.36
C ILE A 13 35.94 -27.03 8.48
N GLY A 14 35.67 -28.32 8.23
CA GLY A 14 34.52 -28.76 7.45
C GLY A 14 33.19 -28.41 8.09
N MET A 15 33.05 -28.55 9.41
CA MET A 15 31.84 -28.11 10.12
C MET A 15 31.73 -26.58 10.13
N LEU A 16 32.85 -25.87 10.28
CA LEU A 16 32.89 -24.41 10.25
C LEU A 16 32.48 -23.85 8.89
N SER A 17 32.88 -24.49 7.78
CA SER A 17 32.52 -24.06 6.43
C SER A 17 31.02 -24.23 6.15
N VAL A 18 30.40 -25.31 6.63
CA VAL A 18 28.94 -25.50 6.55
C VAL A 18 28.21 -24.42 7.35
N LEU A 19 28.66 -24.13 8.58
CA LEU A 19 28.10 -23.06 9.41
C LEU A 19 28.23 -21.69 8.73
N ALA A 20 29.39 -21.38 8.15
CA ALA A 20 29.61 -20.14 7.40
C ALA A 20 28.69 -20.05 6.17
N GLY A 21 28.49 -21.15 5.45
CA GLY A 21 27.54 -21.23 4.33
C GLY A 21 26.10 -20.94 4.76
N LEU A 22 25.65 -21.53 5.86
CA LEU A 22 24.30 -21.30 6.40
C LEU A 22 24.09 -19.83 6.83
N LEU A 23 25.09 -19.22 7.46
CA LEU A 23 25.03 -17.80 7.85
C LEU A 23 24.96 -16.89 6.62
N PHE A 24 25.74 -17.18 5.57
CA PHE A 24 25.72 -16.41 4.34
C PHE A 24 24.34 -16.46 3.67
N VAL A 25 23.74 -17.66 3.55
CA VAL A 25 22.38 -17.82 3.00
C VAL A 25 21.35 -17.05 3.84
N GLY A 26 21.44 -17.11 5.18
CA GLY A 26 20.53 -16.37 6.06
C GLY A 26 20.63 -14.85 5.86
N LEU A 27 21.85 -14.31 5.66
CA LEU A 27 22.06 -12.89 5.36
C LEU A 27 21.53 -12.51 3.98
N GLU A 28 21.75 -13.35 2.97
CA GLU A 28 21.26 -13.13 1.59
C GLU A 28 19.73 -13.13 1.53
N MET A 29 19.06 -14.05 2.24
CA MET A 29 17.60 -14.09 2.32
C MET A 29 17.03 -12.81 2.96
N ARG A 30 17.65 -12.31 4.03
CA ARG A 30 17.23 -11.05 4.67
C ARG A 30 17.39 -9.87 3.73
N LEU A 31 18.52 -9.78 3.02
CA LEU A 31 18.76 -8.72 2.05
C LEU A 31 17.76 -8.79 0.88
N SER A 32 17.52 -10.00 0.35
CA SER A 32 16.56 -10.25 -0.72
C SER A 32 15.14 -9.82 -0.32
N GLN A 33 14.72 -10.14 0.90
CA GLN A 33 13.44 -9.70 1.45
C GLN A 33 13.35 -8.17 1.53
N GLN A 34 14.40 -7.49 2.00
CA GLN A 34 14.42 -6.03 2.07
C GLN A 34 14.32 -5.38 0.67
N ILE A 35 15.01 -5.93 -0.32
CA ILE A 35 14.94 -5.45 -1.71
C ILE A 35 13.53 -5.67 -2.27
N ALA A 36 12.93 -6.84 -2.03
CA ALA A 36 11.58 -7.16 -2.50
C ALA A 36 10.53 -6.19 -1.92
N LEU A 37 10.61 -5.90 -0.60
CA LEU A 37 9.71 -4.93 0.04
C LEU A 37 9.90 -3.51 -0.52
N ALA A 38 11.15 -3.08 -0.73
CA ALA A 38 11.44 -1.78 -1.31
C ALA A 38 10.93 -1.66 -2.76
N ALA A 39 11.10 -2.71 -3.57
CA ALA A 39 10.59 -2.77 -4.94
C ALA A 39 9.05 -2.71 -4.97
N GLN A 40 8.38 -3.43 -4.06
CA GLN A 40 6.93 -3.37 -3.92
C GLN A 40 6.44 -1.96 -3.54
N GLN A 41 7.13 -1.27 -2.63
CA GLN A 41 6.80 0.12 -2.29
C GLN A 41 7.02 1.09 -3.46
N GLN A 42 8.07 0.88 -4.26
CA GLN A 42 8.34 1.68 -5.45
C GLN A 42 7.25 1.47 -6.52
N GLU A 43 6.87 0.23 -6.79
CA GLU A 43 5.79 -0.10 -7.74
C GLU A 43 4.47 0.55 -7.31
N ARG A 44 4.14 0.45 -6.02
CA ARG A 44 2.95 1.09 -5.46
C ARG A 44 2.99 2.62 -5.59
N ALA A 45 4.12 3.25 -5.30
CA ALA A 45 4.28 4.71 -5.46
C ALA A 45 4.11 5.14 -6.93
N SER A 46 4.60 4.32 -7.86
CA SER A 46 4.41 4.52 -9.30
C SER A 46 2.92 4.44 -9.68
N LEU A 47 2.21 3.42 -9.20
CA LEU A 47 0.77 3.25 -9.46
C LEU A 47 -0.05 4.43 -8.93
N VAL A 48 0.23 4.90 -7.71
CA VAL A 48 -0.47 6.07 -7.15
C VAL A 48 -0.19 7.33 -7.97
N THR A 49 1.06 7.51 -8.41
CA THR A 49 1.45 8.66 -9.25
C THR A 49 0.77 8.60 -10.62
N GLU A 50 0.67 7.42 -11.23
CA GLU A 50 -0.07 7.22 -12.49
C GLU A 50 -1.56 7.53 -12.32
N ILE A 51 -2.19 7.00 -11.27
CA ILE A 51 -3.60 7.25 -10.96
C ILE A 51 -3.86 8.76 -10.78
N ILE A 52 -2.99 9.48 -10.05
CA ILE A 52 -3.09 10.94 -9.91
C ILE A 52 -2.81 11.66 -11.24
N GLY A 53 -1.91 11.13 -12.07
CA GLY A 53 -1.56 11.67 -13.38
C GLY A 53 -2.76 11.78 -14.32
N THR A 54 -3.76 10.90 -14.19
CA THR A 54 -4.98 10.92 -15.01
C THR A 54 -5.74 12.26 -14.99
N PHE A 55 -5.64 13.03 -13.90
CA PHE A 55 -6.23 14.39 -13.82
C PHE A 55 -5.60 15.34 -14.84
N SER A 56 -4.29 15.21 -15.08
CA SER A 56 -3.56 16.05 -16.03
C SER A 56 -3.74 15.65 -17.50
N GLU A 57 -4.32 14.46 -17.76
CA GLU A 57 -4.57 13.94 -19.11
C GLU A 57 -5.87 14.47 -19.74
N THR A 58 -6.71 15.16 -18.95
CA THR A 58 -7.93 15.81 -19.41
C THR A 58 -7.65 17.06 -20.27
N SER A 59 -8.66 17.52 -21.02
CA SER A 59 -8.55 18.71 -21.88
C SER A 59 -9.72 19.67 -21.59
N PRO A 60 -9.51 20.79 -20.88
CA PRO A 60 -8.24 21.25 -20.28
C PRO A 60 -7.80 20.40 -19.07
N PRO A 61 -6.50 20.37 -18.73
CA PRO A 61 -5.99 19.65 -17.55
C PRO A 61 -6.63 20.17 -16.25
N ILE A 62 -6.99 19.27 -15.35
CA ILE A 62 -7.50 19.57 -14.00
C ILE A 62 -6.46 19.22 -12.94
N SER A 63 -6.42 19.95 -11.82
CA SER A 63 -5.49 19.65 -10.73
C SER A 63 -6.06 18.57 -9.83
N PHE A 64 -5.22 17.63 -9.38
CA PHE A 64 -5.59 16.73 -8.30
C PHE A 64 -5.88 17.50 -6.99
N LEU A 65 -5.28 18.69 -6.80
CA LEU A 65 -5.65 19.54 -5.67
C LEU A 65 -7.10 20.02 -5.75
N ASP A 66 -7.66 20.22 -6.95
CA ASP A 66 -9.07 20.57 -7.09
C ASP A 66 -9.99 19.41 -6.67
N PHE A 67 -9.54 18.16 -6.81
CA PHE A 67 -10.21 16.99 -6.23
C PHE A 67 -10.14 17.01 -4.71
N ILE A 68 -8.95 17.25 -4.14
CA ILE A 68 -8.75 17.29 -2.69
C ILE A 68 -9.55 18.44 -2.06
N ASP A 69 -9.62 19.59 -2.71
CA ASP A 69 -10.33 20.76 -2.18
C ASP A 69 -11.84 20.74 -2.53
N GLU A 70 -12.34 19.65 -3.13
CA GLU A 70 -13.74 19.47 -3.54
C GLU A 70 -14.25 20.55 -4.52
N ASN A 71 -13.35 21.12 -5.34
CA ASN A 71 -13.61 22.24 -6.25
C ASN A 71 -13.84 21.80 -7.72
N LEU A 72 -13.97 20.50 -7.98
CA LEU A 72 -14.21 19.99 -9.33
C LEU A 72 -15.62 20.34 -9.83
N ASP A 73 -15.72 20.79 -11.08
CA ASP A 73 -17.00 20.93 -11.78
C ASP A 73 -17.53 19.56 -12.24
N LEU A 74 -18.22 18.86 -11.33
CA LEU A 74 -18.83 17.57 -11.62
C LEU A 74 -20.01 17.65 -12.59
N SER A 75 -20.47 18.84 -13.00
CA SER A 75 -21.46 18.96 -14.07
C SER A 75 -20.87 18.62 -15.45
N ASN A 76 -19.55 18.77 -15.58
CA ASN A 76 -18.81 18.32 -16.75
C ASN A 76 -18.63 16.79 -16.71
N PRO A 77 -19.15 16.04 -17.71
CA PRO A 77 -19.09 14.58 -17.72
C PRO A 77 -17.66 14.03 -17.78
N ASP A 78 -16.72 14.74 -18.43
CA ASP A 78 -15.33 14.29 -18.57
C ASP A 78 -14.59 14.39 -17.23
N ILE A 79 -14.75 15.51 -16.52
CA ILE A 79 -14.18 15.72 -15.18
C ILE A 79 -14.77 14.72 -14.19
N ARG A 80 -16.09 14.52 -14.25
CA ARG A 80 -16.78 13.53 -13.41
C ARG A 80 -16.22 12.12 -13.64
N ALA A 81 -16.08 11.69 -14.90
CA ALA A 81 -15.57 10.37 -15.22
C ALA A 81 -14.15 10.13 -14.68
N VAL A 82 -13.28 11.14 -14.77
CA VAL A 82 -11.92 11.04 -14.20
C VAL A 82 -11.95 10.90 -12.68
N ALA A 83 -12.74 11.73 -12.00
CA ALA A 83 -12.83 11.70 -10.54
C ALA A 83 -13.46 10.41 -10.01
N GLU A 84 -14.55 9.92 -10.61
CA GLU A 84 -15.18 8.65 -10.26
C GLU A 84 -14.21 7.48 -10.49
N THR A 85 -13.49 7.49 -11.62
CA THR A 85 -12.47 6.48 -11.93
C THR A 85 -11.33 6.50 -10.91
N TYR A 86 -10.86 7.69 -10.52
CA TYR A 86 -9.86 7.84 -9.46
C TYR A 86 -10.34 7.22 -8.14
N VAL A 87 -11.55 7.57 -7.70
CA VAL A 87 -12.11 7.06 -6.42
C VAL A 87 -12.20 5.53 -6.47
N TYR A 88 -12.67 4.95 -7.57
CA TYR A 88 -12.70 3.49 -7.70
C TYR A 88 -11.29 2.88 -7.66
N ARG A 89 -10.31 3.49 -8.36
CA ARG A 89 -8.93 2.99 -8.42
C ARG A 89 -8.20 3.10 -7.08
N ILE A 90 -8.40 4.18 -6.33
CA ILE A 90 -7.72 4.38 -5.05
C ILE A 90 -8.20 3.39 -3.99
N TRP A 91 -9.46 2.95 -4.04
CA TRP A 91 -9.96 1.90 -3.14
C TRP A 91 -9.22 0.56 -3.30
N MET A 92 -8.83 0.19 -4.52
CA MET A 92 -7.99 -1.02 -4.73
C MET A 92 -6.59 -0.87 -4.10
N VAL A 93 -6.04 0.35 -4.11
CA VAL A 93 -4.77 0.64 -3.44
C VAL A 93 -4.94 0.57 -1.91
N TYR A 94 -6.06 1.06 -1.39
CA TYR A 94 -6.35 1.03 0.05
C TYR A 94 -6.63 -0.38 0.57
N GLU A 95 -7.25 -1.25 -0.22
CA GLU A 95 -7.36 -2.67 0.12
C GLU A 95 -5.97 -3.32 0.23
N ASN A 96 -5.07 -3.03 -0.72
CA ASN A 96 -3.70 -3.52 -0.66
C ASN A 96 -2.94 -3.01 0.58
N ASP A 97 -3.17 -1.75 0.98
CA ASP A 97 -2.60 -1.19 2.21
C ASP A 97 -3.06 -1.92 3.45
N TYR A 98 -4.37 -2.17 3.54
CA TYR A 98 -4.95 -2.94 4.64
C TYR A 98 -4.32 -4.32 4.74
N LEU A 99 -4.19 -5.04 3.62
CA LEU A 99 -3.55 -6.36 3.60
C LEU A 99 -2.08 -6.30 4.00
N GLN A 100 -1.33 -5.28 3.59
CA GLN A 100 0.07 -5.12 4.00
C GLN A 100 0.21 -4.85 5.50
N TYR A 101 -0.70 -4.06 6.09
CA TYR A 101 -0.75 -3.84 7.53
C TYR A 101 -1.07 -5.14 8.29
N GLU A 102 -2.09 -5.89 7.88
CA GLU A 102 -2.45 -7.19 8.48
C GLU A 102 -1.31 -8.21 8.42
N LEU A 103 -0.46 -8.15 7.38
CA LEU A 103 0.73 -8.99 7.24
C LEU A 103 1.95 -8.50 8.06
N GLY A 104 1.82 -7.39 8.79
CA GLY A 104 2.92 -6.79 9.56
C GLY A 104 4.00 -6.14 8.70
N LEU A 105 3.68 -5.76 7.46
CA LEU A 105 4.58 -5.14 6.49
C LEU A 105 4.47 -3.60 6.46
N MET A 106 3.65 -3.03 7.34
CA MET A 106 3.44 -1.59 7.48
C MET A 106 3.56 -1.17 8.94
N ASP A 107 4.35 -0.12 9.19
CA ASP A 107 4.47 0.46 10.53
C ASP A 107 3.14 1.12 10.95
N GLU A 108 2.87 1.08 12.27
CA GLU A 108 1.61 1.56 12.84
C GLU A 108 1.36 3.06 12.56
N ASP A 109 2.40 3.89 12.64
CA ASP A 109 2.29 5.33 12.37
C ASP A 109 1.95 5.63 10.91
N ILE A 110 2.56 4.88 9.98
CA ILE A 110 2.22 4.93 8.55
C ILE A 110 0.77 4.50 8.34
N TRP A 111 0.36 3.42 9.00
CA TRP A 111 -1.00 2.90 8.90
C TRP A 111 -2.06 3.90 9.38
N GLN A 112 -1.84 4.55 10.53
CA GLN A 112 -2.75 5.59 11.03
C GLN A 112 -2.89 6.77 10.04
N ALA A 113 -1.80 7.18 9.39
CA ALA A 113 -1.84 8.20 8.35
C ALA A 113 -2.64 7.74 7.11
N LYS A 114 -2.52 6.46 6.73
CA LYS A 114 -3.31 5.88 5.63
C LYS A 114 -4.79 5.81 5.97
N ILE A 115 -5.17 5.39 7.17
CA ILE A 115 -6.57 5.40 7.62
C ILE A 115 -7.17 6.80 7.52
N ALA A 116 -6.45 7.85 7.92
CA ALA A 116 -6.94 9.22 7.81
C ALA A 116 -7.27 9.59 6.35
N SER A 117 -6.42 9.22 5.39
CA SER A 117 -6.68 9.40 3.97
C SER A 117 -7.85 8.55 3.45
N MET A 118 -7.99 7.31 3.91
CA MET A 118 -9.10 6.43 3.54
C MET A 118 -10.44 7.00 4.03
N ARG A 119 -10.48 7.46 5.29
CA ARG A 119 -11.67 8.10 5.87
C ARG A 119 -12.02 9.38 5.15
N TYR A 120 -11.03 10.16 4.72
CA TYR A 120 -11.27 11.33 3.89
C TYR A 120 -12.06 10.97 2.62
N VAL A 121 -11.56 10.01 1.84
CA VAL A 121 -12.23 9.55 0.59
C VAL A 121 -13.57 8.89 0.86
N TYR A 122 -13.68 8.10 1.93
CA TYR A 122 -14.92 7.44 2.34
C TYR A 122 -16.05 8.44 2.62
N ASN A 123 -15.70 9.60 3.17
CA ASN A 123 -16.65 10.64 3.55
C ASN A 123 -16.98 11.64 2.43
N LEU A 124 -16.44 11.47 1.22
CA LEU A 124 -16.78 12.30 0.06
C LEU A 124 -18.15 11.90 -0.49
N CYS A 125 -19.18 12.66 -0.10
CA CYS A 125 -20.57 12.34 -0.41
C CYS A 125 -20.88 12.26 -1.91
N GLN A 126 -20.25 13.10 -2.73
CA GLN A 126 -20.38 13.07 -4.19
C GLN A 126 -19.92 11.74 -4.83
N TYR A 127 -19.16 10.91 -4.11
CA TYR A 127 -18.67 9.62 -4.61
C TYR A 127 -19.17 8.42 -3.78
N LYS A 128 -20.21 8.61 -2.96
CA LYS A 128 -20.74 7.56 -2.08
C LYS A 128 -21.11 6.28 -2.84
N ASP A 129 -21.75 6.39 -4.00
CA ASP A 129 -22.13 5.24 -4.82
C ASP A 129 -20.92 4.49 -5.38
N ILE A 130 -19.89 5.22 -5.80
CA ILE A 130 -18.63 4.64 -6.29
C ILE A 130 -17.89 3.92 -5.17
N THR A 131 -17.81 4.56 -3.99
CA THR A 131 -17.21 3.96 -2.79
C THR A 131 -17.99 2.73 -2.36
N ALA A 132 -19.32 2.79 -2.27
CA ALA A 132 -20.16 1.64 -1.95
C ALA A 132 -19.93 0.49 -2.94
N ARG A 133 -19.81 0.81 -4.23
CA ARG A 133 -19.52 -0.19 -5.27
C ARG A 133 -18.14 -0.81 -5.09
N ALA A 134 -17.10 -0.03 -4.85
CA ALA A 134 -15.76 -0.55 -4.60
C ALA A 134 -15.74 -1.48 -3.37
N MET A 135 -16.42 -1.08 -2.29
CA MET A 135 -16.52 -1.86 -1.06
C MET A 135 -17.22 -3.22 -1.23
N THR A 136 -18.04 -3.41 -2.27
CA THR A 136 -18.61 -4.74 -2.55
C THR A 136 -17.56 -5.80 -2.94
N PHE A 137 -16.35 -5.37 -3.31
CA PHE A 137 -15.25 -6.25 -3.70
C PHE A 137 -14.07 -6.22 -2.72
N ASN A 138 -14.10 -5.32 -1.74
CA ASN A 138 -13.04 -5.22 -0.72
C ASN A 138 -13.33 -6.14 0.47
N ASN A 139 -12.30 -6.38 1.28
CA ASN A 139 -12.47 -7.02 2.58
C ASN A 139 -13.44 -6.23 3.50
N ILE A 140 -14.39 -6.94 4.13
CA ILE A 140 -15.40 -6.37 5.04
C ILE A 140 -14.77 -5.67 6.26
N ASP A 141 -13.62 -6.14 6.74
CA ASP A 141 -12.96 -5.57 7.90
C ASP A 141 -12.39 -4.17 7.62
N LEU A 142 -12.06 -3.88 6.35
CA LEU A 142 -11.70 -2.54 5.94
C LEU A 142 -12.91 -1.59 6.04
N LEU A 143 -14.11 -2.05 5.70
CA LEU A 143 -15.32 -1.25 5.82
C LEU A 143 -15.61 -0.90 7.28
N THR A 144 -15.52 -1.87 8.19
CA THR A 144 -15.80 -1.66 9.62
C THR A 144 -14.79 -0.70 10.27
N LEU A 145 -13.55 -0.66 9.78
CA LEU A 145 -12.52 0.27 10.25
C LEU A 145 -12.80 1.75 9.85
N LEU A 146 -13.46 1.93 8.71
CA LEU A 146 -13.74 3.23 8.11
C LEU A 146 -15.09 3.80 8.53
N ASP A 147 -16.01 2.95 8.99
CA ASP A 147 -17.30 3.32 9.54
C ASP A 147 -17.13 4.09 10.86
N ASP A 148 -16.95 5.41 10.75
CA ASP A 148 -16.91 6.33 11.89
C ASP A 148 -18.33 6.86 12.14
N PRO A 149 -18.96 6.55 13.30
CA PRO A 149 -20.30 7.03 13.62
C PRO A 149 -20.39 8.57 13.77
N ASN A 150 -19.26 9.27 13.82
CA ASN A 150 -19.20 10.73 13.83
C ASN A 150 -18.88 11.34 12.45
N ALA A 151 -18.76 10.52 11.41
CA ALA A 151 -18.54 11.00 10.04
C ALA A 151 -19.72 11.88 9.57
N ARG A 152 -19.44 12.80 8.64
CA ARG A 152 -20.47 13.60 7.97
C ARG A 152 -21.53 12.66 7.39
N SER A 153 -22.77 12.78 7.83
CA SER A 153 -23.88 12.16 7.15
C SER A 153 -24.03 12.84 5.80
N CYS A 154 -23.89 12.08 4.71
CA CYS A 154 -24.34 12.54 3.40
C CYS A 154 -25.86 12.65 3.47
N GLU A 155 -26.36 13.87 3.65
CA GLU A 155 -27.79 14.16 3.55
C GLU A 155 -28.27 13.73 2.15
N GLU A 156 -29.37 12.99 2.10
CA GLU A 156 -30.02 12.50 0.86
C GLU A 156 -30.63 13.65 0.05
#